data_AF-A0A2I0I049-F1
#
_entry.id   AF-A0A2I0I049-F1
#
_cell.length_a   1.000
_cell.length_b   1.000
_cell.length_c   1.000
_cell.angle_alpha   90.00
_cell.angle_beta   90.00
_cell.angle_gamma   90.00
#
_symmetry.space_group_name_H-M   'P 1'
#
loop_
_entity.id
_entity.type
_entity.pdbx_description
1 polymer ?
#
loop_
_entity_poly.entity_id
_entity_poly.type
_entity_poly.pdbx_seq_one_letter_code
_entity_poly.pdbx_strand_id
1 'polypeptide(L)'
;MGRSSSVVGTILALWAVLVVPGECHAPFFIFGDSLLDAGNNQYLNNSHKSALPYGETFFKRPTGRVCDGRIVPDFLAEFANLPLIKPYLEPGFSNYTDGANFAGLQVNEMKYHLTLPPYKARDHIMKLHLKLQLSYFEEMQKKLKQQEGEQKAQELLSKAVYLLSMGGNDYMHAAMPSFGKSTPPLLTASYKKQYMVVVLSNLTSVVKKVYAMGGRKFIFQTVGPLGCMPSNRIGSGSKGCAHDVTVLAKTHNIALSKARYLQLDIGLFAAEYANLPLIKPYLEPGFRNYTNGANFASAGAG
;
A
#
# COMPACT_ATOMS: atom_id res chain seq x y z
N MET A 1 2.04 35.79 17.65
CA MET A 1 2.84 35.65 16.40
C MET A 1 3.90 34.59 16.63
N GLY A 2 3.70 33.39 16.10
CA GLY A 2 4.66 32.28 16.21
C GLY A 2 4.52 31.40 14.98
N ARG A 3 5.17 31.80 13.88
CA ARG A 3 5.09 31.09 12.60
C ARG A 3 6.09 29.93 12.59
N SER A 4 5.54 28.72 12.70
CA SER A 4 5.84 27.53 11.90
C SER A 4 7.20 27.51 11.17
N SER A 5 8.25 27.09 11.87
CA SER A 5 9.55 26.75 11.25
C SER A 5 9.62 25.27 10.81
N SER A 6 8.73 24.41 11.31
CA SER A 6 8.74 22.97 10.99
C SER A 6 8.08 22.61 9.65
N VAL A 7 7.09 23.37 9.17
CA VAL A 7 6.43 23.07 7.88
C VAL A 7 7.34 23.40 6.69
N VAL A 8 8.21 24.40 6.83
CA VAL A 8 9.15 24.81 5.78
C VAL A 8 10.25 23.76 5.58
N GLY A 9 10.69 23.08 6.66
CA GLY A 9 11.70 22.01 6.59
C GLY A 9 11.24 20.75 5.84
N THR A 10 9.97 20.35 6.00
CA THR A 10 9.43 19.15 5.34
C THR A 10 9.17 19.36 3.84
N ILE A 11 8.78 20.58 3.44
CA ILE A 11 8.61 20.94 2.01
C ILE A 11 9.97 21.05 1.31
N LEU A 12 11.01 21.57 1.99
CA LEU A 12 12.35 21.67 1.41
C LEU A 12 13.03 20.31 1.20
N ALA A 13 12.74 19.31 2.03
CA ALA A 13 13.23 17.94 1.81
C ALA A 13 12.59 17.27 0.58
N LEU A 14 11.32 17.59 0.28
CA LEU A 14 10.65 17.18 -0.97
C LEU A 14 11.26 17.88 -2.20
N TRP A 15 11.59 19.16 -2.10
CA TRP A 15 12.28 19.90 -3.16
C TRP A 15 13.69 19.36 -3.43
N ALA A 16 14.45 19.01 -2.39
CA ALA A 16 15.80 18.48 -2.57
C ALA A 16 15.85 17.04 -3.13
N VAL A 17 14.77 16.26 -2.97
CA VAL A 17 14.67 14.90 -3.52
C VAL A 17 14.08 14.88 -4.94
N LEU A 18 13.35 15.93 -5.35
CA LEU A 18 12.58 15.95 -6.60
C LEU A 18 12.90 17.09 -7.57
N VAL A 19 13.69 18.11 -7.18
CA VAL A 19 13.99 19.25 -8.06
C VAL A 19 15.49 19.51 -8.11
N VAL A 20 16.18 18.68 -8.89
CA VAL A 20 17.37 19.15 -9.62
C VAL A 20 16.83 19.70 -10.95
N PRO A 21 17.10 20.98 -11.32
CA PRO A 21 16.68 21.49 -12.61
C PRO A 21 17.46 20.77 -13.73
N GLY A 22 16.73 19.91 -14.44
CA GLY A 22 17.18 18.94 -15.43
C GLY A 22 16.16 17.81 -15.40
N GLU A 23 15.78 17.24 -16.54
CA GLU A 23 14.78 16.15 -16.62
C GLU A 23 15.25 14.91 -15.83
N CYS A 24 15.09 14.93 -14.50
CA CYS A 24 15.38 13.80 -13.64
C CYS A 24 14.20 12.84 -13.68
N HIS A 25 14.09 12.12 -14.80
CA HIS A 25 13.19 10.98 -14.93
C HIS A 25 13.58 9.90 -13.92
N ALA A 26 12.73 9.67 -12.91
CA ALA A 26 12.94 8.68 -11.87
C ALA A 26 11.82 7.62 -11.94
N PRO A 27 12.11 6.37 -12.33
CA PRO A 27 11.09 5.32 -12.38
C PRO A 27 10.42 5.12 -11.02
N PHE A 28 9.13 4.80 -11.02
CA PHE A 28 8.37 4.61 -9.79
C PHE A 28 7.83 3.19 -9.66
N PHE A 29 8.43 2.41 -8.74
CA PHE A 29 8.04 1.01 -8.49
C PHE A 29 7.25 0.88 -7.20
N ILE A 30 6.12 0.19 -7.26
CA ILE A 30 5.15 0.14 -6.15
C ILE A 30 4.90 -1.30 -5.72
N PHE A 31 5.04 -1.57 -4.42
CA PHE A 31 4.78 -2.86 -3.77
C PHE A 31 3.77 -2.66 -2.64
N GLY A 32 2.88 -3.63 -2.43
CA GLY A 32 1.99 -3.59 -1.27
C GLY A 32 0.64 -4.23 -1.48
N ASP A 33 -0.35 -3.74 -0.73
CA ASP A 33 -1.72 -4.25 -0.71
C ASP A 33 -2.67 -3.45 -1.61
N SER A 34 -3.97 -3.64 -1.43
CA SER A 34 -5.02 -2.98 -2.20
C SER A 34 -5.01 -1.46 -2.13
N LEU A 35 -4.42 -0.86 -1.09
CA LEU A 35 -4.30 0.60 -0.96
C LEU A 35 -3.41 1.19 -2.05
N LEU A 36 -2.50 0.38 -2.60
CA LEU A 36 -1.55 0.78 -3.62
C LEU A 36 -1.77 0.07 -4.96
N ASP A 37 -2.75 -0.83 -5.07
CA ASP A 37 -2.96 -1.64 -6.27
C ASP A 37 -3.60 -0.84 -7.41
N ALA A 38 -2.89 -0.73 -8.54
CA ALA A 38 -3.40 -0.11 -9.77
C ALA A 38 -4.34 -1.03 -10.59
N GLY A 39 -4.60 -2.26 -10.13
CA GLY A 39 -5.53 -3.21 -10.74
C GLY A 39 -4.90 -4.54 -11.16
N ASN A 40 -3.78 -4.97 -10.59
CA ASN A 40 -3.13 -6.24 -10.93
C ASN A 40 -4.06 -7.44 -10.73
N ASN A 41 -4.95 -7.38 -9.73
CA ASN A 41 -5.84 -8.49 -9.39
C ASN A 41 -6.78 -8.88 -10.52
N GLN A 42 -7.16 -7.95 -11.39
CA GLN A 42 -8.07 -8.24 -12.49
C GLN A 42 -7.43 -9.13 -13.56
N TYR A 43 -6.11 -9.34 -13.54
CA TYR A 43 -5.40 -10.17 -14.50
C TYR A 43 -5.03 -11.55 -13.94
N LEU A 44 -5.39 -11.82 -12.70
CA LEU A 44 -5.18 -13.11 -12.06
C LEU A 44 -6.38 -14.02 -12.28
N ASN A 45 -6.12 -15.31 -12.50
CA ASN A 45 -7.16 -16.33 -12.54
C ASN A 45 -7.87 -16.42 -11.18
N ASN A 46 -9.19 -16.51 -11.21
CA ASN A 46 -10.04 -16.65 -10.02
C ASN A 46 -9.80 -15.55 -8.97
N SER A 47 -9.57 -14.32 -9.41
CA SER A 47 -9.35 -13.15 -8.54
C SER A 47 -10.42 -12.08 -8.73
N HIS A 48 -10.35 -11.03 -7.91
CA HIS A 48 -11.29 -9.91 -7.92
C HIS A 48 -11.33 -9.22 -9.30
N LYS A 49 -12.54 -9.13 -9.83
CA LYS A 49 -12.87 -8.28 -10.99
C LYS A 49 -13.66 -7.09 -10.48
N SER A 50 -13.09 -5.91 -10.65
CA SER A 50 -13.73 -4.65 -10.26
C SER A 50 -14.94 -4.35 -11.16
N ALA A 51 -16.02 -3.86 -10.55
CA ALA A 51 -17.23 -3.40 -11.22
C ALA A 51 -17.62 -2.01 -10.67
N LEU A 52 -18.61 -1.34 -11.26
CA LEU A 52 -19.12 -0.09 -10.68
C LEU A 52 -19.61 -0.34 -9.24
N PRO A 53 -19.35 0.58 -8.29
CA PRO A 53 -18.93 1.98 -8.47
C PRO A 53 -17.40 2.23 -8.56
N TYR A 54 -16.56 1.19 -8.59
CA TYR A 54 -15.11 1.39 -8.65
C TYR A 54 -14.68 2.11 -9.95
N GLY A 55 -13.80 3.10 -9.81
CA GLY A 55 -13.31 3.96 -10.90
C GLY A 55 -14.29 5.02 -11.45
N GLU A 56 -15.48 5.18 -10.87
CA GLU A 56 -16.52 6.13 -11.32
C GLU A 56 -16.09 7.61 -11.27
N THR A 57 -15.31 8.05 -10.28
CA THR A 57 -15.03 9.48 -10.08
C THR A 57 -13.97 10.00 -11.05
N PHE A 58 -12.90 9.23 -11.29
CA PHE A 58 -11.77 9.65 -12.14
C PHE A 58 -11.71 8.92 -13.48
N PHE A 59 -11.71 7.58 -13.46
CA PHE A 59 -11.47 6.77 -14.66
C PHE A 59 -12.71 6.56 -15.54
N LYS A 60 -13.91 6.82 -14.99
CA LYS A 60 -15.22 6.57 -15.62
C LYS A 60 -15.44 5.12 -16.06
N ARG A 61 -14.68 4.20 -15.49
CA ARG A 61 -14.78 2.75 -15.69
C ARG A 61 -14.07 2.00 -14.56
N PRO A 62 -14.44 0.74 -14.28
CA PRO A 62 -13.67 -0.12 -13.39
C PRO A 62 -12.24 -0.34 -13.92
N THR A 63 -11.25 -0.22 -13.04
CA THR A 63 -9.83 -0.40 -13.38
C THR A 63 -9.14 -1.52 -12.61
N GLY A 64 -9.86 -2.23 -11.74
CA GLY A 64 -9.29 -3.20 -10.81
C GLY A 64 -8.94 -2.61 -9.44
N ARG A 65 -8.79 -1.28 -9.33
CA ARG A 65 -8.58 -0.54 -8.08
C ARG A 65 -9.75 -0.74 -7.12
N VAL A 66 -9.46 -0.85 -5.82
CA VAL A 66 -10.48 -0.95 -4.75
C VAL A 66 -10.88 0.44 -4.23
N CYS A 67 -11.06 1.39 -5.15
CA CYS A 67 -11.58 2.73 -4.88
C CYS A 67 -12.34 3.26 -6.11
N ASP A 68 -13.12 4.33 -5.91
CA ASP A 68 -13.90 4.98 -6.96
C ASP A 68 -13.05 5.84 -7.90
N GLY A 69 -11.75 6.01 -7.65
CA GLY A 69 -10.89 6.90 -8.41
C GLY A 69 -9.40 6.59 -8.27
N ARG A 70 -8.63 7.60 -7.92
CA ARG A 70 -7.17 7.55 -7.83
C ARG A 70 -6.69 7.06 -6.46
N ILE A 71 -5.59 6.32 -6.46
CA ILE A 71 -4.89 5.85 -5.25
C ILE A 71 -3.68 6.75 -4.95
N VAL A 72 -3.09 6.64 -3.75
CA VAL A 72 -1.91 7.45 -3.34
C VAL A 72 -0.77 7.44 -4.39
N PRO A 73 -0.39 6.29 -4.98
CA PRO A 73 0.61 6.27 -6.05
C PRO A 73 0.28 7.16 -7.25
N ASP A 74 -1.00 7.30 -7.61
CA ASP A 74 -1.41 8.10 -8.77
C ASP A 74 -1.12 9.60 -8.53
N PHE A 75 -1.34 10.08 -7.30
CA PHE A 75 -1.02 11.47 -6.92
C PHE A 75 0.49 11.70 -6.81
N LEU A 76 1.24 10.72 -6.31
CA LEU A 76 2.71 10.80 -6.25
C LEU A 76 3.33 10.83 -7.66
N ALA A 77 2.78 10.02 -8.59
CA ALA A 77 3.20 10.03 -9.99
C ALA A 77 2.89 11.39 -10.64
N GLU A 78 1.68 11.93 -10.45
CA GLU A 78 1.31 13.27 -10.96
C GLU A 78 2.23 14.36 -10.42
N PHE A 79 2.52 14.35 -9.11
CA PHE A 79 3.45 15.32 -8.50
C PHE A 79 4.87 15.21 -9.08
N ALA A 80 5.31 14.00 -9.44
CA ALA A 80 6.60 13.74 -10.06
C ALA A 80 6.58 13.93 -11.59
N ASN A 81 5.48 14.42 -12.18
CA ASN A 81 5.29 14.55 -13.63
C ASN A 81 5.47 13.22 -14.40
N LEU A 82 5.09 12.11 -13.77
CA LEU A 82 5.06 10.77 -14.35
C LEU A 82 3.65 10.42 -14.84
N PRO A 83 3.51 9.53 -15.84
CA PRO A 83 2.22 8.92 -16.14
C PRO A 83 1.72 8.08 -14.95
N LEU A 84 0.43 7.75 -14.96
CA LEU A 84 -0.11 6.79 -13.99
C LEU A 84 0.62 5.46 -14.13
N ILE A 85 1.17 4.96 -13.02
CA ILE A 85 1.97 3.74 -13.04
C ILE A 85 1.06 2.54 -13.27
N LYS A 86 1.35 1.80 -14.34
CA LYS A 86 0.54 0.68 -14.81
C LYS A 86 0.69 -0.57 -13.93
N PRO A 87 -0.34 -1.41 -13.83
CA PRO A 87 -0.23 -2.74 -13.24
C PRO A 87 0.77 -3.58 -14.03
N TYR A 88 1.71 -4.23 -13.35
CA TYR A 88 2.68 -5.12 -14.00
C TYR A 88 2.00 -6.25 -14.79
N LEU A 89 0.87 -6.74 -14.31
CA LEU A 89 0.12 -7.83 -14.96
C LEU A 89 -0.81 -7.37 -16.08
N GLU A 90 -0.83 -6.08 -16.43
CA GLU A 90 -1.64 -5.59 -17.54
C GLU A 90 -1.19 -6.21 -18.88
N PRO A 91 -2.10 -6.84 -19.65
CA PRO A 91 -1.77 -7.43 -20.94
C PRO A 91 -1.17 -6.41 -21.91
N GLY A 92 -0.04 -6.77 -22.52
CA GLY A 92 0.66 -5.90 -23.47
C GLY A 92 1.53 -4.81 -22.82
N PHE A 93 1.58 -4.72 -21.49
CA PHE A 93 2.48 -3.79 -20.82
C PHE A 93 3.94 -4.26 -20.88
N SER A 94 4.78 -3.48 -21.53
CA SER A 94 6.19 -3.81 -21.78
C SER A 94 7.16 -2.67 -21.54
N ASN A 95 6.69 -1.43 -21.35
CA ASN A 95 7.57 -0.29 -21.09
C ASN A 95 7.71 -0.03 -19.58
N TYR A 96 8.85 -0.38 -19.01
CA TYR A 96 9.11 -0.25 -17.57
C TYR A 96 9.96 0.98 -17.21
N THR A 97 10.25 1.88 -18.16
CA THR A 97 11.12 3.04 -17.92
C THR A 97 10.50 4.05 -16.95
N ASP A 98 9.17 4.14 -16.87
CA ASP A 98 8.46 4.99 -15.91
C ASP A 98 8.20 4.28 -14.57
N GLY A 99 8.44 2.96 -14.51
CA GLY A 99 8.16 2.11 -13.37
C GLY A 99 7.02 1.12 -13.62
N ALA A 100 6.62 0.41 -12.56
CA ALA A 100 5.58 -0.60 -12.59
C ALA A 100 4.96 -0.79 -11.20
N ASN A 101 3.66 -1.08 -11.19
CA ASN A 101 2.93 -1.37 -9.97
C ASN A 101 2.79 -2.88 -9.79
N PHE A 102 3.37 -3.42 -8.72
CA PHE A 102 3.30 -4.84 -8.33
C PHE A 102 2.34 -5.09 -7.16
N ALA A 103 1.75 -4.04 -6.59
CA ALA A 103 0.83 -4.14 -5.47
C ALA A 103 -0.44 -4.92 -5.86
N GLY A 104 -1.11 -5.50 -4.88
CA GLY A 104 -2.25 -6.37 -5.14
C GLY A 104 -3.03 -6.79 -3.91
N LEU A 105 -4.16 -7.47 -4.11
CA LEU A 105 -5.03 -7.86 -3.01
C LEU A 105 -4.38 -9.01 -2.27
N GLN A 106 -4.40 -8.92 -0.94
CA GLN A 106 -4.02 -10.02 -0.09
C GLN A 106 -5.29 -10.71 0.40
N VAL A 107 -5.30 -12.04 0.25
CA VAL A 107 -6.24 -13.13 0.65
C VAL A 107 -7.49 -12.81 1.47
N ASN A 108 -7.45 -11.84 2.37
CA ASN A 108 -8.44 -11.67 3.42
C ASN A 108 -9.44 -10.55 3.14
N GLU A 109 -9.14 -9.66 2.17
CA GLU A 109 -10.06 -8.59 1.77
C GLU A 109 -11.29 -9.15 1.04
N MET A 110 -11.13 -10.28 0.33
CA MET A 110 -12.21 -10.91 -0.44
C MET A 110 -13.25 -11.65 0.41
N LYS A 111 -12.97 -11.94 1.69
CA LYS A 111 -13.98 -12.58 2.57
C LYS A 111 -15.10 -11.60 2.97
N TYR A 112 -14.91 -10.31 2.72
CA TYR A 112 -15.82 -9.23 3.15
C TYR A 112 -16.52 -8.51 1.99
N HIS A 113 -16.33 -8.94 0.73
CA HIS A 113 -17.18 -8.47 -0.37
C HIS A 113 -18.51 -9.24 -0.34
N LEU A 114 -19.60 -8.63 0.17
CA LEU A 114 -20.91 -9.27 0.24
C LEU A 114 -21.60 -9.41 -1.13
N THR A 115 -20.99 -8.91 -2.20
CA THR A 115 -21.53 -8.95 -3.57
C THR A 115 -21.11 -10.14 -4.41
N LEU A 116 -20.19 -10.99 -3.92
CA LEU A 116 -19.85 -12.23 -4.60
C LEU A 116 -20.70 -13.37 -4.03
N PRO A 117 -21.37 -14.21 -4.86
CA PRO A 117 -22.02 -15.41 -4.38
C PRO A 117 -21.01 -16.24 -3.59
N PRO A 118 -21.42 -17.00 -2.56
CA PRO A 118 -20.51 -17.68 -1.63
C PRO A 118 -19.55 -18.57 -2.41
N TYR A 119 -18.37 -18.02 -2.70
CA TYR A 119 -17.38 -18.68 -3.53
C TYR A 119 -16.81 -19.80 -2.68
N LYS A 120 -16.98 -21.03 -3.17
CA LYS A 120 -16.46 -22.22 -2.50
C LYS A 120 -14.97 -21.99 -2.27
N ALA A 121 -14.56 -22.03 -1.00
CA ALA A 121 -13.20 -21.79 -0.52
C ALA A 121 -12.14 -22.81 -1.00
N ARG A 122 -12.38 -23.49 -2.14
CA ARG A 122 -11.59 -24.59 -2.69
C ARG A 122 -10.81 -24.24 -3.96
N ASP A 123 -11.11 -23.12 -4.62
CA ASP A 123 -10.30 -22.68 -5.76
C ASP A 123 -9.20 -21.74 -5.25
N HIS A 124 -7.95 -22.07 -5.56
CA HIS A 124 -6.76 -21.33 -5.16
C HIS A 124 -6.80 -19.90 -5.75
N ILE A 125 -7.45 -18.96 -5.06
CA ILE A 125 -7.37 -17.53 -5.40
C ILE A 125 -5.89 -17.15 -5.41
N MET A 126 -5.39 -16.67 -6.55
CA MET A 126 -3.99 -16.29 -6.70
C MET A 126 -3.73 -15.02 -5.88
N LYS A 127 -2.69 -15.07 -5.03
CA LYS A 127 -2.45 -14.10 -3.96
C LYS A 127 -1.22 -13.28 -4.30
N LEU A 128 -1.34 -11.97 -4.43
CA LEU A 128 -0.20 -11.09 -4.63
C LEU A 128 0.50 -10.80 -3.30
N HIS A 129 1.01 -11.85 -2.64
CA HIS A 129 1.83 -11.68 -1.45
C HIS A 129 3.19 -11.06 -1.82
N LEU A 130 3.81 -10.34 -0.89
CA LEU A 130 5.04 -9.57 -1.15
C LEU A 130 6.15 -10.36 -1.87
N LYS A 131 6.37 -11.63 -1.50
CA LYS A 131 7.38 -12.47 -2.18
C LYS A 131 7.10 -12.68 -3.67
N LEU A 132 5.83 -12.81 -4.07
CA LEU A 132 5.45 -12.95 -5.48
C LEU A 132 5.62 -11.62 -6.22
N GLN A 133 5.29 -10.49 -5.55
CA GLN A 133 5.57 -9.16 -6.09
C GLN A 133 7.07 -8.95 -6.34
N LEU A 134 7.94 -9.42 -5.42
CA LEU A 134 9.38 -9.42 -5.64
C LEU A 134 9.78 -10.29 -6.85
N SER A 135 9.21 -11.49 -7.01
CA SER A 135 9.50 -12.32 -8.18
C SER A 135 9.08 -11.65 -9.49
N TYR A 136 7.96 -10.92 -9.51
CA TYR A 136 7.59 -10.10 -10.67
C TYR A 136 8.54 -8.95 -10.92
N PHE A 137 9.05 -8.31 -9.87
CA PHE A 137 10.09 -7.30 -10.01
C PHE A 137 11.40 -7.87 -10.56
N GLU A 138 11.81 -9.07 -10.12
CA GLU A 138 12.97 -9.80 -10.66
C GLU A 138 12.78 -10.14 -12.15
N GLU A 139 11.59 -10.54 -12.55
CA GLU A 139 11.25 -10.78 -13.96
C GLU A 139 11.26 -9.48 -14.78
N MET A 140 10.64 -8.42 -14.26
CA MET A 140 10.62 -7.10 -14.87
C MET A 140 12.04 -6.57 -15.07
N GLN A 141 12.93 -6.70 -14.07
CA GLN A 141 14.32 -6.28 -14.21
C GLN A 141 15.01 -7.00 -15.38
N LYS A 142 14.79 -8.30 -15.55
CA LYS A 142 15.37 -9.06 -16.66
C LYS A 142 14.88 -8.51 -18.00
N LYS A 143 13.58 -8.23 -18.12
CA LYS A 143 12.99 -7.63 -19.34
C LYS A 143 13.54 -6.23 -19.59
N LEU A 144 13.63 -5.39 -18.56
CA LEU A 144 14.20 -4.05 -18.67
C LEU A 144 15.66 -4.09 -19.15
N LYS A 145 16.47 -5.01 -18.61
CA LYS A 145 17.86 -5.23 -19.07
C LYS A 145 17.95 -5.67 -20.54
N GLN A 146 17.02 -6.52 -20.98
CA GLN A 146 16.94 -6.95 -22.38
C GLN A 146 16.54 -5.80 -23.32
N GLN A 147 15.67 -4.90 -22.87
CA GLN A 147 15.15 -3.78 -23.67
C GLN A 147 16.13 -2.60 -23.73
N GLU A 148 16.70 -2.22 -22.59
CA GLU A 148 17.47 -0.98 -22.43
C GLU A 148 18.98 -1.22 -22.38
N GLY A 149 19.41 -2.48 -22.21
CA GLY A 149 20.79 -2.84 -21.92
C GLY A 149 21.12 -2.78 -20.42
N GLU A 150 22.13 -3.55 -20.02
CA GLU A 150 22.53 -3.74 -18.60
C GLU A 150 22.81 -2.40 -17.89
N GLN A 151 23.61 -1.53 -18.52
CA GLN A 151 24.04 -0.27 -17.92
C GLN A 151 22.88 0.70 -17.69
N LYS A 152 22.04 0.91 -18.72
CA LYS A 152 20.89 1.83 -18.64
C LYS A 152 19.83 1.31 -17.68
N ALA A 153 19.56 -0.01 -17.68
CA ALA A 153 18.65 -0.62 -16.72
C ALA A 153 19.15 -0.44 -15.28
N GLN A 154 20.46 -0.62 -15.03
CA GLN A 154 21.05 -0.41 -13.72
C GLN A 154 20.94 1.05 -13.27
N GLU A 155 21.16 2.00 -14.18
CA GLU A 155 21.00 3.43 -13.92
C GLU A 155 19.55 3.76 -13.54
N LEU A 156 18.57 3.32 -14.32
CA LEU A 156 17.14 3.50 -14.04
C LEU A 156 16.77 2.97 -12.65
N LEU A 157 17.17 1.74 -12.32
CA LEU A 157 16.89 1.14 -11.01
C LEU A 157 17.55 1.92 -9.86
N SER A 158 18.78 2.39 -10.05
CA SER A 158 19.46 3.21 -9.03
C SER A 158 18.80 4.56 -8.77
N LYS A 159 18.21 5.15 -9.82
CA LYS A 159 17.49 6.43 -9.75
C LYS A 159 16.01 6.25 -9.41
N ALA A 160 15.49 5.03 -9.38
CA ALA A 160 14.09 4.78 -9.12
C ALA A 160 13.69 5.05 -7.66
N VAL A 161 12.40 5.30 -7.46
CA VAL A 161 11.74 5.42 -6.16
C VAL A 161 10.88 4.18 -5.95
N TYR A 162 10.94 3.61 -4.75
CA TYR A 162 10.25 2.38 -4.38
C TYR A 162 9.24 2.67 -3.27
N LEU A 163 7.95 2.56 -3.54
CA LEU A 163 6.89 2.70 -2.52
C LEU A 163 6.46 1.33 -2.00
N LEU A 164 6.42 1.17 -0.69
CA LEU A 164 6.03 -0.07 -0.03
C LEU A 164 4.93 0.18 1.03
N SER A 165 3.85 -0.60 0.99
CA SER A 165 2.82 -0.67 2.06
C SER A 165 2.63 -2.11 2.52
N MET A 166 2.71 -2.35 3.84
CA MET A 166 2.57 -3.70 4.42
C MET A 166 2.09 -3.67 5.87
N GLY A 167 1.61 -4.82 6.35
CA GLY A 167 1.24 -5.05 7.75
C GLY A 167 -0.24 -4.82 8.04
N GLY A 168 -0.91 -3.94 7.29
CA GLY A 168 -2.34 -3.64 7.48
C GLY A 168 -3.20 -4.91 7.48
N ASN A 169 -3.08 -5.69 6.41
CA ASN A 169 -3.82 -6.94 6.22
C ASN A 169 -3.42 -8.05 7.20
N ASP A 170 -2.14 -8.12 7.58
CA ASP A 170 -1.63 -9.07 8.56
C ASP A 170 -2.31 -8.86 9.94
N TYR A 171 -2.45 -7.60 10.36
CA TYR A 171 -3.05 -7.24 11.64
C TYR A 171 -4.57 -7.31 11.63
N MET A 172 -5.21 -6.96 10.51
CA MET A 172 -6.65 -7.18 10.32
C MET A 172 -7.02 -8.65 10.48
N HIS A 173 -6.21 -9.57 9.94
CA HIS A 173 -6.44 -11.00 10.07
C HIS A 173 -6.25 -11.50 11.49
N ALA A 174 -5.15 -11.09 12.14
CA ALA A 174 -4.85 -11.50 13.50
C ALA A 174 -5.94 -11.02 14.48
N ALA A 175 -6.48 -9.81 14.29
CA ALA A 175 -7.38 -9.18 15.25
C ALA A 175 -8.88 -9.47 15.03
N MET A 176 -9.29 -10.02 13.88
CA MET A 176 -10.68 -10.33 13.59
C MET A 176 -10.99 -11.81 13.91
N PRO A 177 -12.01 -12.11 14.74
CA PRO A 177 -12.54 -13.47 14.82
C PRO A 177 -13.01 -13.88 13.42
N SER A 178 -12.71 -15.11 13.01
CA SER A 178 -13.35 -15.68 11.83
C SER A 178 -14.87 -15.65 12.04
N PHE A 179 -15.65 -15.13 11.08
CA PHE A 179 -17.11 -15.23 11.09
C PHE A 179 -17.56 -16.61 11.60
N GLY A 180 -18.32 -16.62 12.71
CA GLY A 180 -18.81 -17.85 13.36
C GLY A 180 -17.93 -18.45 14.46
N LYS A 181 -16.78 -17.85 14.80
CA LYS A 181 -15.97 -18.25 15.97
C LYS A 181 -16.02 -17.15 17.04
N SER A 182 -16.66 -17.45 18.16
CA SER A 182 -16.92 -16.54 19.28
C SER A 182 -15.67 -16.12 20.07
N THR A 183 -14.52 -16.72 19.79
CA THR A 183 -13.24 -16.39 20.40
C THR A 183 -12.27 -15.93 19.32
N PRO A 184 -11.83 -14.66 19.35
CA PRO A 184 -10.55 -14.31 18.74
C PRO A 184 -9.52 -15.31 19.26
N PRO A 185 -8.58 -15.82 18.45
CA PRO A 185 -7.45 -16.54 19.02
C PRO A 185 -6.88 -15.60 20.08
N LEU A 186 -6.75 -16.09 21.31
CA LEU A 186 -6.15 -15.33 22.42
C LEU A 186 -4.73 -14.94 21.99
N LEU A 187 -4.60 -13.79 21.32
CA LEU A 187 -3.35 -13.23 20.87
C LEU A 187 -2.65 -12.68 22.11
N THR A 188 -1.94 -13.54 22.83
CA THR A 188 -1.08 -13.09 23.93
C THR A 188 -0.18 -11.95 23.43
N ALA A 189 0.22 -11.05 24.33
CA ALA A 189 1.14 -9.97 23.96
C ALA A 189 2.43 -10.52 23.30
N SER A 190 2.88 -11.71 23.72
CA SER A 190 4.00 -12.45 23.13
C SER A 190 3.75 -12.82 21.67
N TYR A 191 2.58 -13.39 21.35
CA TYR A 191 2.24 -13.75 19.98
C TYR A 191 2.15 -12.51 19.08
N LYS A 192 1.46 -11.44 19.53
CA LYS A 192 1.36 -10.17 18.77
C LYS A 192 2.75 -9.62 18.42
N LYS A 193 3.68 -9.67 19.37
CA LYS A 193 5.08 -9.26 19.18
C LYS A 193 5.82 -10.15 18.18
N GLN A 194 5.75 -11.48 18.32
CA GLN A 194 6.40 -12.42 17.41
C GLN A 194 5.87 -12.29 15.98
N TYR A 195 4.54 -12.16 15.83
CA TYR A 195 3.91 -11.97 14.53
C TYR A 195 4.37 -10.67 13.85
N MET A 196 4.45 -9.56 14.61
CA MET A 196 5.02 -8.31 14.12
C MET A 196 6.47 -8.45 13.65
N VAL A 197 7.30 -9.19 14.39
CA VAL A 197 8.68 -9.48 13.97
C VAL A 197 8.72 -10.21 12.64
N VAL A 198 7.83 -11.19 12.42
CA VAL A 198 7.73 -11.91 11.14
C VAL A 198 7.33 -10.98 9.99
N VAL A 199 6.31 -10.14 10.19
CA VAL A 199 5.85 -9.16 9.19
C VAL A 199 6.99 -8.22 8.79
N LEU A 200 7.68 -7.63 9.77
CA LEU A 200 8.81 -6.73 9.50
C LEU A 200 10.02 -7.45 8.89
N SER A 201 10.27 -8.71 9.26
CA SER A 201 11.36 -9.50 8.68
C SER A 201 11.10 -9.82 7.20
N ASN A 202 9.86 -10.13 6.82
CA ASN A 202 9.49 -10.35 5.43
C ASN A 202 9.69 -9.08 4.59
N LEU A 203 9.23 -7.94 5.09
CA LEU A 203 9.45 -6.64 4.44
C LEU A 203 10.95 -6.33 4.30
N THR A 204 11.73 -6.55 5.36
CA THR A 204 13.18 -6.35 5.36
C THR A 204 13.89 -7.22 4.33
N SER A 205 13.48 -8.48 4.17
CA SER A 205 14.04 -9.39 3.19
C SER A 205 13.83 -8.89 1.75
N VAL A 206 12.63 -8.39 1.44
CA VAL A 206 12.33 -7.85 0.10
C VAL A 206 13.06 -6.55 -0.16
N VAL A 207 13.13 -5.63 0.81
CA VAL A 207 13.92 -4.40 0.69
C VAL A 207 15.39 -4.71 0.43
N LYS A 208 15.98 -5.68 1.15
CA LYS A 208 17.36 -6.13 0.92
C LYS A 208 17.57 -6.66 -0.49
N LYS A 209 16.61 -7.41 -1.05
CA LYS A 209 16.67 -7.93 -2.42
C LYS A 209 16.59 -6.81 -3.45
N VAL A 210 15.63 -5.90 -3.32
CA VAL A 210 15.51 -4.72 -4.19
C VAL A 210 16.77 -3.85 -4.12
N TYR A 211 17.34 -3.67 -2.93
CA TYR A 211 18.59 -2.93 -2.75
C TYR A 211 19.77 -3.60 -3.46
N ALA A 212 19.91 -4.93 -3.32
CA ALA A 212 20.93 -5.71 -4.02
C ALA A 212 20.77 -5.65 -5.55
N MET A 213 19.54 -5.43 -6.04
CA MET A 213 19.23 -5.23 -7.45
C MET A 213 19.45 -3.80 -7.96
N GLY A 214 19.89 -2.88 -7.10
CA GLY A 214 20.23 -1.50 -7.47
C GLY A 214 19.34 -0.43 -6.85
N GLY A 215 18.23 -0.78 -6.21
CA GLY A 215 17.31 0.21 -5.63
C GLY A 215 17.93 1.01 -4.47
N ARG A 216 17.66 2.31 -4.41
CA ARG A 216 18.26 3.22 -3.41
C ARG A 216 17.26 4.08 -2.63
N LYS A 217 16.15 4.50 -3.24
CA LYS A 217 15.19 5.43 -2.63
C LYS A 217 13.90 4.72 -2.26
N PHE A 218 13.66 4.54 -0.97
CA PHE A 218 12.51 3.78 -0.47
C PHE A 218 11.55 4.69 0.32
N ILE A 219 10.26 4.58 0.03
CA ILE A 219 9.16 5.21 0.74
C ILE A 219 8.35 4.09 1.38
N PHE A 220 8.09 4.21 2.68
CA PHE A 220 7.28 3.26 3.43
C PHE A 220 5.98 3.91 3.87
N GLN A 221 4.86 3.41 3.38
CA GLN A 221 3.55 3.75 3.91
C GLN A 221 3.34 3.01 5.23
N THR A 222 3.13 3.77 6.29
CA THR A 222 2.79 3.24 7.61
C THR A 222 1.39 2.63 7.62
N VAL A 223 1.14 1.71 8.54
CA VAL A 223 -0.19 1.15 8.74
C VAL A 223 -1.15 2.25 9.20
N GLY A 224 -2.26 2.39 8.49
CA GLY A 224 -3.32 3.34 8.82
C GLY A 224 -4.01 3.03 10.15
N PRO A 225 -4.98 3.86 10.57
CA PRO A 225 -5.70 3.70 11.83
C PRO A 225 -6.71 2.52 11.77
N LEU A 226 -6.21 1.29 11.71
CA LEU A 226 -6.98 0.07 11.48
C LEU A 226 -8.18 -0.07 12.44
N GLY A 227 -7.99 0.16 13.74
CA GLY A 227 -9.09 0.05 14.71
C GLY A 227 -10.26 1.00 14.45
N CYS A 228 -10.05 2.06 13.67
CA CYS A 228 -11.08 3.02 13.29
C CYS A 228 -11.78 2.66 11.96
N MET A 229 -11.31 1.63 11.24
CA MET A 229 -11.97 1.14 10.04
C MET A 229 -13.39 0.65 10.37
N PRO A 230 -14.39 0.89 9.49
CA PRO A 230 -15.77 0.48 9.73
C PRO A 230 -15.92 -0.99 10.15
N SER A 231 -15.21 -1.91 9.50
CA SER A 231 -15.24 -3.35 9.80
C SER A 231 -14.81 -3.68 11.23
N ASN A 232 -13.79 -3.01 11.77
CA ASN A 232 -13.35 -3.20 13.15
C ASN A 232 -14.28 -2.51 14.16
N ARG A 233 -14.87 -1.38 13.80
CA ARG A 233 -15.83 -0.68 14.68
C ARG A 233 -17.09 -1.51 14.87
N ILE A 234 -17.65 -2.05 13.79
CA ILE A 234 -18.83 -2.93 13.83
C ILE A 234 -18.52 -4.18 14.65
N GLY A 235 -17.39 -4.86 14.39
CA GLY A 235 -17.01 -6.08 15.11
C GLY A 235 -16.73 -5.87 16.60
N SER A 236 -16.34 -4.66 17.02
CA SER A 236 -16.01 -4.34 18.42
C SER A 236 -17.20 -4.04 19.31
N GLY A 237 -18.38 -3.75 18.74
CA GLY A 237 -19.56 -3.25 19.48
C GLY A 237 -19.35 -1.90 20.18
N SER A 238 -18.20 -1.24 19.97
CA SER A 238 -17.82 0.00 20.63
C SER A 238 -18.26 1.23 19.83
N LYS A 239 -18.60 2.33 20.52
CA LYS A 239 -18.84 3.63 19.85
C LYS A 239 -17.56 4.22 19.24
N GLY A 240 -16.39 3.77 19.69
CA GLY A 240 -15.06 4.26 19.30
C GLY A 240 -14.30 3.35 18.33
N CYS A 241 -12.98 3.54 18.26
CA CYS A 241 -12.09 2.65 17.51
C CYS A 241 -11.76 1.40 18.34
N ALA A 242 -11.59 0.24 17.68
CA ALA A 242 -11.18 -1.00 18.33
C ALA A 242 -9.75 -0.86 18.92
N HIS A 243 -9.67 -0.78 20.25
CA HIS A 243 -8.45 -0.45 20.98
C HIS A 243 -7.26 -1.35 20.62
N ASP A 244 -7.44 -2.67 20.70
CA ASP A 244 -6.38 -3.65 20.44
C ASP A 244 -5.78 -3.54 19.04
N VAL A 245 -6.63 -3.32 18.04
CA VAL A 245 -6.19 -3.16 16.63
C VAL A 245 -5.46 -1.83 16.45
N THR A 246 -5.95 -0.76 17.09
CA THR A 246 -5.26 0.54 17.11
C THR A 246 -3.89 0.45 17.76
N VAL A 247 -3.75 -0.24 18.89
CA VAL A 247 -2.45 -0.44 19.56
C VAL A 247 -1.50 -1.23 18.67
N LEU A 248 -1.99 -2.27 17.99
CA LEU A 248 -1.18 -3.10 17.09
C LEU A 248 -0.64 -2.28 15.90
N ALA A 249 -1.51 -1.51 15.24
CA ALA A 249 -1.11 -0.62 14.14
C ALA A 249 -0.07 0.43 14.59
N LYS A 250 -0.30 1.10 15.72
CA LYS A 250 0.65 2.09 16.28
C LYS A 250 1.99 1.45 16.63
N THR A 251 1.96 0.28 17.26
CA THR A 251 3.19 -0.43 17.65
C THR A 251 3.98 -0.88 16.43
N HIS A 252 3.30 -1.34 15.37
CA HIS A 252 3.97 -1.60 14.08
C HIS A 252 4.65 -0.36 13.53
N ASN A 253 3.97 0.79 13.49
CA ASN A 253 4.54 2.02 12.92
C ASN A 253 5.79 2.49 13.71
N ILE A 254 5.78 2.34 15.03
CA ILE A 254 6.96 2.59 15.88
C ILE A 254 8.07 1.58 15.58
N ALA A 255 7.73 0.30 15.40
CA ALA A 255 8.71 -0.73 15.08
C ALA A 255 9.28 -0.56 13.67
N LEU A 256 8.49 -0.14 12.69
CA LEU A 256 8.88 0.15 11.32
C LEU A 256 9.82 1.35 11.25
N SER A 257 9.54 2.43 12.00
CA SER A 257 10.43 3.60 12.04
C SER A 257 11.77 3.29 12.72
N LYS A 258 11.77 2.35 13.67
CA LYS A 258 12.98 1.82 14.32
C LYS A 258 13.64 0.69 13.54
N ALA A 259 12.94 0.08 12.58
CA ALA A 259 13.44 -1.03 11.78
C ALA A 259 14.64 -0.50 11.00
N ARG A 260 15.82 -0.87 11.48
CA ARG A 260 17.09 -0.51 10.91
C ARG A 260 17.29 -1.25 9.59
N TYR A 261 16.61 -0.81 8.51
CA TYR A 261 17.17 -0.92 7.15
C TYR A 261 18.56 -0.23 7.07
N LEU A 262 18.89 0.57 8.10
CA LEU A 262 20.11 1.27 8.53
C LEU A 262 21.46 0.49 8.54
N GLN A 263 21.57 -0.70 7.94
CA GLN A 263 22.89 -1.23 7.54
C GLN A 263 23.17 -1.03 6.04
N LEU A 264 22.21 -0.47 5.30
CA LEU A 264 22.28 -0.34 3.84
C LEU A 264 22.57 1.09 3.35
N ASP A 265 22.96 2.04 4.21
CA ASP A 265 23.07 3.48 3.85
C ASP A 265 21.86 3.99 3.05
N ILE A 266 20.69 3.39 3.27
CA ILE A 266 19.45 3.83 2.63
C ILE A 266 19.08 5.14 3.29
N GLY A 267 19.11 6.22 2.52
CA GLY A 267 18.48 7.49 2.91
C GLY A 267 17.00 7.24 3.17
N LEU A 268 16.65 7.02 4.43
CA LEU A 268 15.27 6.87 4.85
C LEU A 268 14.67 8.29 4.87
N PHE A 269 14.01 8.68 3.79
CA PHE A 269 13.22 9.90 3.78
C PHE A 269 11.88 9.58 4.45
N ALA A 270 11.75 9.99 5.71
CA ALA A 270 10.44 10.11 6.33
C ALA A 270 9.72 11.27 5.66
N ALA A 271 8.94 10.99 4.63
CA ALA A 271 8.07 11.96 3.97
C ALA A 271 6.66 11.80 4.54
N GLU A 272 6.19 12.82 5.25
CA GLU A 272 4.78 12.95 5.62
C GLU A 272 4.04 13.60 4.44
N TYR A 273 3.55 12.79 3.51
CA TYR A 273 2.88 13.28 2.29
C TYR A 273 1.43 13.76 2.55
N ALA A 274 0.86 13.40 3.70
CA ALA A 274 -0.46 13.85 4.11
C ALA A 274 -0.55 13.95 5.64
N ASN A 275 -0.47 15.17 6.18
CA ASN A 275 -1.02 15.50 7.50
C ASN A 275 -2.50 15.88 7.33
N LEU A 276 -3.25 15.02 6.65
CA LEU A 276 -4.69 15.21 6.52
C LEU A 276 -5.31 14.80 7.86
N PRO A 277 -6.14 15.65 8.50
CA PRO A 277 -6.98 15.17 9.58
C PRO A 277 -7.72 13.95 9.05
N LEU A 278 -7.68 12.87 9.83
CA LEU A 278 -8.36 11.60 9.54
C LEU A 278 -9.71 11.91 8.89
N ILE A 279 -9.83 11.67 7.59
CA ILE A 279 -11.07 11.95 6.88
C ILE A 279 -12.10 11.01 7.49
N LYS A 280 -13.00 11.61 8.26
CA LYS A 280 -13.95 10.87 9.06
C LYS A 280 -14.81 10.00 8.15
N PRO A 281 -15.05 8.72 8.49
CA PRO A 281 -15.97 7.90 7.74
C PRO A 281 -17.30 8.63 7.61
N TYR A 282 -17.93 8.57 6.43
CA TYR A 282 -19.23 9.21 6.22
C TYR A 282 -20.26 8.83 7.31
N LEU A 283 -20.17 7.60 7.81
CA LEU A 283 -21.02 7.03 8.87
C LEU A 283 -20.60 7.39 10.31
N GLU A 284 -19.72 8.37 10.54
CA GLU A 284 -19.38 8.80 11.90
C GLU A 284 -20.57 9.50 12.56
N PRO A 285 -21.15 8.95 13.65
CA PRO A 285 -22.31 9.56 14.30
C PRO A 285 -21.97 10.96 14.84
N GLY A 286 -22.78 11.96 14.47
CA GLY A 286 -22.65 13.33 14.97
C GLY A 286 -21.72 14.23 14.16
N PHE A 287 -21.12 13.75 13.05
CA PHE A 287 -20.30 14.58 12.18
C PHE A 287 -21.07 14.99 10.92
N ARG A 288 -21.23 16.30 10.68
CA ARG A 288 -21.96 16.85 9.50
C ARG A 288 -21.11 17.75 8.61
N ASN A 289 -19.81 17.92 8.91
CA ASN A 289 -18.96 18.91 8.25
C ASN A 289 -17.80 18.25 7.49
N TYR A 290 -18.00 17.96 6.21
CA TYR A 290 -17.04 17.24 5.35
C TYR A 290 -16.09 18.17 4.56
N THR A 291 -15.68 19.29 5.14
CA THR A 291 -14.83 20.30 4.46
C THR A 291 -13.49 19.76 3.95
N ASN A 292 -13.02 18.64 4.49
CA ASN A 292 -11.76 17.99 4.10
C ASN A 292 -11.99 16.67 3.33
N GLY A 293 -13.21 16.45 2.82
CA GLY A 293 -13.65 15.20 2.20
C GLY A 293 -14.42 14.28 3.15
N ALA A 294 -14.98 13.20 2.60
CA ALA A 294 -15.62 12.12 3.35
C ALA A 294 -15.03 10.78 2.89
N ASN A 295 -14.64 9.92 3.83
CA ASN A 295 -14.10 8.62 3.50
C ASN A 295 -15.27 7.63 3.30
N PHE A 296 -15.51 7.27 2.05
CA PHE A 296 -16.47 6.23 1.64
C PHE A 296 -15.81 4.86 1.46
N ALA A 297 -14.48 4.77 1.60
CA ALA A 297 -13.76 3.52 1.47
C ALA A 297 -14.05 2.61 2.69
N SER A 298 -15.05 1.76 2.52
CA SER A 298 -15.15 0.48 3.22
C SER A 298 -14.21 -0.49 2.51
N ALA A 299 -13.30 -1.13 3.24
CA ALA A 299 -12.72 -2.38 2.77
C ALA A 299 -13.88 -3.38 2.66
N GLY A 300 -14.49 -3.46 1.48
CA GLY A 300 -15.73 -4.19 1.21
C GLY A 300 -16.98 -3.31 1.04
N ALA A 301 -16.95 -2.28 0.20
CA ALA A 301 -18.19 -1.60 -0.20
C ALA A 301 -18.98 -2.48 -1.19
N GLY A 302 -19.99 -3.13 -0.64
CA GLY A 302 -20.98 -3.98 -1.29
C GLY A 302 -21.60 -4.85 -0.22
#